data_AF-S8CNB9-F1
#
_entry.id   AF-S8CNB9-F1
#
_cell.length_a   1.000
_cell.length_b   1.000
_cell.length_c   1.000
_cell.angle_alpha   90.00
_cell.angle_beta   90.00
_cell.angle_gamma   90.00
#
_symmetry.space_group_name_H-M   'P 1'
#
loop_
_entity.id
_entity.type
_entity.pdbx_description
1 polymer ?
#
loop_
_entity_poly.entity_id
_entity_poly.type
_entity_poly.pdbx_seq_one_letter_code
_entity_poly.pdbx_strand_id
1 'polypeptide(L)'
;MGTTYPYQAMQVEASIWDASLWAGPVDWSQAPFVSKYSNFQVYGCEASGGDIQPCGSGGYSWNAYTQLTPAERSQMMEYRDRYMTYDYCAQASTRKPDCDFNHAKKTS
;
A
#
# COMPACT_ATOMS: atom_id res chain seq x y z
N MET A 1 -13.92 17.52 -3.63
CA MET A 1 -13.55 16.13 -3.94
C MET A 1 -12.26 16.20 -4.75
N GLY A 2 -11.17 15.63 -4.24
CA GLY A 2 -9.83 15.85 -4.79
C GLY A 2 -8.80 15.35 -3.78
N THR A 3 -8.65 14.03 -3.71
CA THR A 3 -7.56 13.38 -2.98
C THR A 3 -6.42 13.14 -3.95
N THR A 4 -5.18 13.34 -3.51
CA THR A 4 -4.01 13.00 -4.34
C THR A 4 -4.00 11.49 -4.60
N TYR A 5 -3.85 11.11 -5.86
CA TYR A 5 -3.71 9.71 -6.28
C TYR A 5 -2.38 9.56 -7.03
N PRO A 6 -1.63 8.46 -6.84
CA PRO A 6 -0.36 8.25 -7.55
C PRO A 6 -0.59 8.14 -9.06
N TYR A 7 0.04 9.02 -9.84
CA TYR A 7 -0.08 9.07 -11.31
C TYR A 7 1.27 9.14 -12.03
N GLN A 8 2.39 9.19 -11.28
CA GLN A 8 3.73 9.20 -11.85
C GLN A 8 4.27 7.76 -11.92
N ALA A 9 5.12 7.49 -12.90
CA ALA A 9 5.82 6.21 -12.99
C ALA A 9 6.64 5.96 -11.71
N MET A 10 6.66 4.71 -11.24
CA MET A 10 7.32 4.31 -10.00
C MET A 10 8.33 3.20 -10.24
N GLN A 11 9.30 3.09 -9.33
CA GLN A 11 10.25 1.99 -9.26
C GLN A 11 9.99 1.15 -8.01
N VAL A 12 10.19 -0.17 -8.11
CA VAL A 12 10.16 -1.08 -6.97
C VAL A 12 11.54 -1.10 -6.32
N GLU A 13 11.60 -0.84 -5.02
CA GLU A 13 12.82 -0.84 -4.22
C GLU A 13 12.64 -1.69 -2.96
N ALA A 14 13.72 -2.32 -2.50
CA ALA A 14 13.75 -3.08 -1.25
C ALA A 14 15.05 -2.79 -0.50
N SER A 15 14.96 -2.52 0.80
CA SER A 15 16.11 -2.17 1.64
C SER A 15 15.97 -2.72 3.05
N ILE A 16 17.12 -2.90 3.71
CA ILE A 16 17.26 -3.10 5.15
C ILE A 16 18.14 -1.95 5.65
N TRP A 17 17.68 -1.19 6.65
CA TRP A 17 18.36 0.01 7.11
C TRP A 17 18.07 0.30 8.59
N ASP A 18 18.92 1.11 9.22
CA ASP A 18 18.76 1.53 10.62
C ASP A 18 17.80 2.72 10.74
N ALA A 19 16.63 2.46 11.34
CA ALA A 19 15.56 3.42 11.55
C ALA A 19 15.43 3.88 13.02
N SER A 20 16.53 3.88 13.79
CA SER A 20 16.53 4.16 15.24
C SER A 20 15.80 5.43 15.68
N LEU A 21 15.68 6.43 14.79
CA LEU A 21 14.96 7.69 15.06
C LEU A 21 13.46 7.51 15.33
N TRP A 22 12.83 6.49 14.77
CA TRP A 22 11.37 6.28 14.88
C TRP A 22 10.96 4.83 15.10
N ALA A 23 11.79 3.85 14.73
CA ALA A 23 11.54 2.43 14.96
C ALA A 23 12.10 1.91 16.29
N GLY A 24 12.90 2.73 17.00
CA GLY A 24 13.56 2.37 18.25
C GLY A 24 15.00 1.90 18.07
N PRO A 25 15.81 1.90 19.15
CA PRO A 25 17.24 1.65 19.09
C PRO A 25 17.59 0.22 18.64
N VAL A 26 18.69 0.09 17.90
CA VAL A 26 19.23 -1.19 17.40
C VAL A 26 20.36 -1.69 18.30
N ASP A 27 20.29 -2.96 18.73
CA ASP A 27 21.40 -3.65 19.39
C ASP A 27 22.33 -4.30 18.34
N TRP A 28 23.42 -3.59 18.01
CA TRP A 28 24.39 -4.03 17.02
C TRP A 28 25.20 -5.27 17.41
N SER A 29 25.17 -5.71 18.67
CA SER A 29 25.80 -6.97 19.07
C SER A 29 25.14 -8.20 18.44
N GLN A 30 23.89 -8.06 17.98
CA GLN A 30 23.12 -9.11 17.31
C GLN A 30 23.37 -9.20 15.80
N ALA A 31 24.28 -8.39 15.26
CA ALA A 31 24.64 -8.43 13.84
C ALA A 31 25.23 -9.80 13.44
N PRO A 32 25.06 -10.24 12.17
CA PRO A 32 24.46 -9.50 11.05
C PRO A 32 22.92 -9.57 11.01
N PHE A 33 22.30 -8.45 10.64
CA PHE A 33 20.88 -8.41 10.29
C PHE A 33 20.70 -8.79 8.82
N VAL A 34 20.04 -9.92 8.55
CA VAL A 34 19.94 -10.48 7.20
C VAL A 34 18.49 -10.53 6.75
N SER A 35 18.21 -9.91 5.59
CA SER A 35 16.95 -10.07 4.87
C SER A 35 17.16 -10.92 3.62
N LYS A 36 16.23 -11.83 3.34
CA LYS A 36 16.28 -12.73 2.17
C LYS A 36 15.07 -12.46 1.28
N TYR A 37 15.35 -12.11 0.03
CA TYR A 37 14.33 -11.82 -0.98
C TYR A 37 14.41 -12.87 -2.09
N SER A 38 13.27 -13.28 -2.61
CA SER A 38 13.17 -14.24 -3.72
C SER A 38 11.88 -14.00 -4.51
N ASN A 39 11.72 -14.67 -5.65
CA ASN A 39 10.53 -14.56 -6.51
C ASN A 39 10.27 -13.13 -7.04
N PHE A 40 11.31 -12.48 -7.59
CA PHE A 40 11.20 -11.16 -8.21
C PHE A 40 10.41 -11.21 -9.52
N GLN A 41 9.08 -11.27 -9.43
CA GLN A 41 8.16 -11.16 -10.55
C GLN A 41 7.43 -9.83 -10.50
N VAL A 42 7.72 -8.96 -11.47
CA VAL A 42 7.04 -7.67 -11.61
C VAL A 42 6.13 -7.74 -12.83
N TYR A 43 4.83 -7.86 -12.58
CA TYR A 43 3.80 -7.70 -13.60
C TYR A 43 3.30 -6.26 -13.54
N GLY A 44 3.76 -5.44 -14.48
CA GLY A 44 3.42 -4.03 -14.54
C GLY A 44 3.31 -3.53 -15.98
N CYS A 45 2.88 -2.27 -16.11
CA CYS A 45 2.96 -1.55 -17.37
C CYS A 45 4.21 -0.67 -17.34
N GLU A 46 5.10 -0.86 -18.32
CA GLU A 46 6.34 -0.08 -18.44
C GLU A 46 6.05 1.33 -18.97
N ALA A 47 6.46 2.35 -18.22
CA ALA A 47 6.31 3.76 -18.59
C ALA A 47 7.56 4.27 -19.32
N SER A 48 7.66 3.96 -20.62
CA SER A 48 8.76 4.42 -21.47
C SER A 48 8.84 5.94 -21.50
N GLY A 49 9.97 6.52 -21.08
CA GLY A 49 10.15 7.98 -21.02
C GLY A 49 9.18 8.69 -20.06
N GLY A 50 8.59 7.97 -19.11
CA GLY A 50 7.58 8.50 -18.19
C GLY A 50 6.16 8.60 -18.77
N ASP A 51 5.93 8.16 -20.01
CA ASP A 51 4.58 8.08 -20.57
C ASP A 51 3.80 6.90 -19.98
N ILE A 52 2.75 7.22 -19.24
CA ILE A 52 1.87 6.24 -18.59
C ILE A 52 0.55 6.03 -19.36
N GLN A 53 0.30 6.75 -20.45
CA GLN A 53 -0.95 6.63 -21.22
C GLN A 53 -1.25 5.20 -21.67
N PRO A 54 -0.27 4.39 -22.15
CA PRO A 54 -0.52 3.01 -22.54
C PRO A 54 -1.04 2.11 -21.40
N CYS A 55 -0.73 2.47 -20.15
CA CYS A 55 -1.07 1.69 -18.97
C CYS A 55 -2.55 1.70 -18.62
N GLY A 56 -3.30 2.70 -19.10
CA GLY A 56 -4.75 2.76 -18.97
C GLY A 56 -5.52 1.91 -19.99
N SER A 57 -4.84 1.28 -20.94
CA SER A 57 -5.47 0.46 -21.99
C SER A 57 -6.08 -0.84 -21.44
N GLY A 58 -7.00 -1.44 -22.20
CA GLY A 58 -7.62 -2.72 -21.84
C GLY A 58 -6.70 -3.95 -21.90
N GLY A 59 -5.42 -3.77 -22.25
CA GLY A 59 -4.43 -4.86 -22.31
C GLY A 59 -4.01 -5.40 -20.95
N TYR A 60 -4.35 -4.69 -19.87
CA TYR A 60 -4.00 -5.06 -18.51
C TYR A 60 -5.24 -5.46 -17.72
N SER A 61 -5.27 -6.71 -17.24
CA SER A 61 -6.43 -7.28 -16.54
C SER A 61 -6.80 -6.51 -15.28
N TRP A 62 -5.83 -5.87 -14.62
CA TRP A 62 -6.09 -5.11 -13.41
C TRP A 62 -6.94 -3.85 -13.65
N ASN A 63 -6.96 -3.31 -14.87
CA ASN A 63 -7.79 -2.16 -15.22
C ASN A 63 -9.29 -2.48 -15.23
N ALA A 64 -9.67 -3.76 -15.23
CA ALA A 64 -11.07 -4.18 -15.11
C ALA A 64 -11.60 -4.15 -13.67
N TYR A 65 -10.72 -4.11 -12.65
CA TYR A 65 -11.14 -4.09 -11.25
C TYR A 65 -11.29 -2.66 -10.74
N THR A 66 -12.51 -2.28 -10.37
CA THR A 66 -12.81 -0.95 -9.82
C THR A 66 -13.05 -0.97 -8.31
N GLN A 67 -13.34 -2.15 -7.75
CA GLN A 67 -13.62 -2.35 -6.33
C GLN A 67 -13.39 -3.80 -5.92
N LEU A 68 -13.16 -4.01 -4.63
CA LEU A 68 -13.16 -5.35 -4.02
C LEU A 68 -14.55 -5.98 -4.11
N THR A 69 -14.57 -7.30 -4.23
CA THR A 69 -15.78 -8.11 -4.03
C THR A 69 -16.26 -8.03 -2.57
N PRO A 70 -17.53 -8.36 -2.28
CA PRO A 70 -18.04 -8.39 -0.91
C PRO A 70 -17.24 -9.32 0.01
N ALA A 71 -16.79 -10.47 -0.50
CA ALA A 71 -16.01 -11.44 0.27
C ALA A 71 -14.62 -10.89 0.64
N GLU A 72 -13.89 -10.33 -0.33
CA GLU A 72 -12.58 -9.69 -0.08
C GLU A 72 -12.71 -8.51 0.88
N ARG A 73 -13.76 -7.70 0.74
CA ARG A 73 -14.03 -6.59 1.67
C ARG A 73 -14.30 -7.10 3.08
N SER A 74 -15.05 -8.19 3.24
CA SER A 74 -15.29 -8.79 4.56
C SER A 74 -14.01 -9.30 5.19
N GLN A 75 -13.15 -9.98 4.41
CA GLN A 75 -11.86 -10.47 4.89
C GLN A 75 -10.96 -9.31 5.32
N MET A 76 -10.89 -8.24 4.52
CA MET A 76 -10.13 -7.04 4.86
C MET A 76 -10.59 -6.42 6.20
N MET A 77 -11.91 -6.33 6.43
CA MET A 77 -12.46 -5.82 7.69
C MET A 77 -12.09 -6.71 8.88
N GLU A 78 -12.17 -8.03 8.72
CA GLU A 78 -11.86 -9.00 9.76
C GLU A 78 -10.37 -8.93 10.19
N TYR A 79 -9.46 -8.75 9.22
CA TYR A 79 -8.04 -8.57 9.50
C TYR A 79 -7.75 -7.23 10.18
N ARG A 80 -8.41 -6.15 9.74
CA ARG A 80 -8.27 -4.83 10.37
C ARG A 80 -8.75 -4.86 11.82
N ASP A 81 -9.89 -5.50 12.10
CA ASP A 81 -10.44 -5.61 13.45
C ASP A 81 -9.51 -6.37 14.41
N ARG A 82 -8.81 -7.41 13.92
CA ARG A 82 -7.97 -8.27 14.76
C ARG A 82 -6.51 -7.84 14.88
N TYR A 83 -5.92 -7.26 13.84
CA TYR A 83 -4.46 -7.12 13.75
C TYR A 83 -3.98 -5.68 13.53
N MET A 84 -4.87 -4.73 13.22
CA MET A 84 -4.46 -3.34 12.99
C MET A 84 -4.21 -2.63 14.33
N THR A 85 -2.97 -2.26 14.58
CA THR A 85 -2.56 -1.56 15.82
C THR A 85 -2.54 -0.04 15.68
N TYR A 86 -2.55 0.47 14.45
CA TYR A 86 -2.56 1.90 14.15
C TYR A 86 -3.32 2.18 12.86
N ASP A 87 -4.13 3.24 12.86
CA ASP A 87 -4.86 3.74 11.70
C ASP A 87 -4.97 5.27 11.74
N TYR A 88 -4.42 5.95 10.74
CA TYR A 88 -4.48 7.41 10.64
C TYR A 88 -5.89 7.93 10.35
N CYS A 89 -6.80 7.10 9.83
CA CYS A 89 -8.19 7.47 9.59
C CYS A 89 -9.03 7.48 10.88
N ALA A 90 -8.62 6.74 11.91
CA ALA A 90 -9.35 6.61 13.17
C ALA A 90 -9.24 7.86 14.06
N GLN A 91 -8.17 8.66 13.91
CA GLN A 91 -7.94 9.85 14.72
C GLN A 91 -8.28 11.13 13.95
N ALA A 92 -9.07 12.02 14.56
CA ALA A 92 -9.52 13.25 13.91
C ALA A 92 -8.36 14.17 13.48
N SER A 93 -7.26 14.20 14.25
CA SER A 93 -6.09 15.03 13.96
C SER A 93 -5.30 14.59 12.73
N THR A 94 -5.33 13.30 12.38
CA THR A 94 -4.60 12.73 11.23
C THR A 94 -5.50 12.38 10.06
N ARG A 95 -6.82 12.40 10.25
CA ARG A 95 -7.81 12.01 9.23
C ARG A 95 -7.68 12.85 7.97
N LYS A 96 -7.65 12.17 6.82
CA LYS A 96 -7.58 12.77 5.49
C LYS A 96 -8.87 12.50 4.70
N PRO A 97 -9.15 13.27 3.64
CA PRO A 97 -10.41 13.12 2.87
C PRO A 97 -10.58 11.74 2.21
N ASP A 98 -9.50 11.02 1.92
CA ASP A 98 -9.54 9.67 1.34
C ASP A 98 -10.09 8.60 2.31
N CYS A 99 -10.09 8.89 3.61
CA CYS A 99 -10.63 7.99 4.63
C CYS A 99 -12.12 7.70 4.44
N ASP A 100 -12.89 8.60 3.82
CA ASP A 100 -14.32 8.36 3.58
C ASP A 100 -14.57 7.28 2.52
N PHE A 101 -13.59 7.00 1.65
CA PHE A 101 -13.65 5.95 0.62
C PHE A 101 -13.06 4.62 1.12
N ASN A 102 -11.95 4.70 1.86
CA ASN A 102 -11.14 3.52 2.21
C ASN A 102 -11.45 2.93 3.60
N HIS A 103 -11.99 3.75 4.49
CA HIS A 103 -12.38 3.34 5.83
C HIS A 103 -13.89 3.06 5.84
N ALA A 104 -14.26 1.91 5.26
CA ALA A 104 -15.63 1.44 5.22
C ALA A 104 -16.21 1.43 6.65
N LYS A 105 -17.04 2.42 6.97
CA LYS A 105 -17.91 2.34 8.14
C LYS A 105 -18.86 1.17 7.87
N LYS A 106 -19.11 0.36 8.89
CA LYS A 106 -20.23 -0.60 8.89
C LYS A 106 -21.48 0.17 8.47
N THR A 107 -21.94 -0.01 7.24
CA THR A 107 -23.31 0.33 6.87
C THR A 107 -24.18 -0.69 7.59
N SER A 108 -24.76 -0.27 8.72
CA SER A 108 -25.99 -0.85 9.24
C SER A 108 -27.16 -0.38 8.40
#